data_AF-A0A1I3YG00-F1
#
_entry.id   AF-A0A1I3YG00-F1
#
_cell.length_a   1.000
_cell.length_b   1.000
_cell.length_c   1.000
_cell.angle_alpha   90.00
_cell.angle_beta   90.00
_cell.angle_gamma   90.00
#
_symmetry.space_group_name_H-M   'P 1'
#
loop_
_entity.id
_entity.type
_entity.pdbx_description
1 polymer ?
#
loop_
_entity_poly.entity_id
_entity_poly.type
_entity_poly.pdbx_seq_one_letter_code
_entity_poly.pdbx_strand_id
1 'polypeptide(L)'
;MLYQEAGQFSTRYADDRRLFRLRQDRLGLALPLAFALSGFFLGVAGALWAFTYLGTVEPHGFDLDRSFQVLFIVIIGGLGSILGNFLGAAFIVLFPLLLSNLAGLLPAGLIDAGQLENLQKMVFGALIVAFLIKEPEGLARLWQRLRERARAWPLRY
;
A
#
# COMPACT_ATOMS: atom_id res chain seq x y z
N MET A 1 32.21 5.32 12.92
CA MET A 1 33.51 5.79 13.41
C MET A 1 34.56 5.22 12.49
N LEU A 2 35.55 6.06 12.21
CA LEU A 2 36.55 6.00 11.15
C LEU A 2 37.20 4.62 10.94
N TYR A 3 37.53 4.36 9.68
CA TYR A 3 38.65 3.50 9.28
C TYR A 3 39.91 3.90 10.07
N GLN A 4 40.19 3.21 11.16
CA GLN A 4 41.51 3.18 11.78
C GLN A 4 41.76 1.76 12.27
N GLU A 5 42.48 0.99 11.46
CA GLU A 5 43.74 0.36 11.87
C GLU A 5 44.35 -0.34 10.65
N ALA A 6 45.33 0.33 10.05
CA ALA A 6 46.21 -0.25 9.06
C ALA A 6 47.09 -1.30 9.78
N GLY A 7 46.75 -2.58 9.67
CA GLY A 7 47.58 -3.64 10.25
C GLY A 7 47.06 -5.07 10.21
N GLN A 8 45.76 -5.30 9.99
CA GLN A 8 45.17 -6.64 9.98
C GLN A 8 44.48 -7.01 8.65
N PHE A 9 45.15 -6.76 7.53
CA PHE A 9 44.71 -7.36 6.26
C PHE A 9 45.07 -8.85 6.26
N SER A 10 44.08 -9.69 6.55
CA SER A 10 44.18 -11.13 6.34
C SER A 10 44.50 -11.40 4.87
N THR A 11 45.51 -12.21 4.58
CA THR A 11 46.03 -12.45 3.21
C THR A 11 45.10 -13.28 2.31
N ARG A 12 43.93 -13.69 2.81
CA ARG A 12 42.92 -14.47 2.09
C ARG A 12 41.54 -13.80 2.14
N TYR A 13 41.02 -13.44 0.97
CA TYR A 13 39.66 -12.91 0.74
C TYR A 13 38.54 -13.84 1.28
N ALA A 14 38.82 -15.13 1.43
CA ALA A 14 37.86 -16.12 1.94
C ALA A 14 37.63 -16.03 3.47
N ASP A 15 38.60 -15.52 4.26
CA ASP A 15 38.49 -15.41 5.72
C ASP A 15 37.74 -14.15 6.18
N ASP A 16 37.59 -13.16 5.29
CA ASP A 16 36.98 -11.87 5.58
C ASP A 16 35.43 -11.89 5.54
N ARG A 17 34.83 -13.07 5.31
CA ARG A 17 33.37 -13.27 5.38
C ARG A 17 32.81 -13.10 6.81
N ARG A 18 33.68 -12.91 7.81
CA ARG A 18 33.28 -12.64 9.20
C ARG A 18 32.89 -11.17 9.44
N LEU A 19 33.16 -10.26 8.49
CA LEU A 19 32.86 -8.83 8.61
C LEU A 19 31.37 -8.58 8.92
N PHE A 20 30.45 -9.30 8.28
CA PHE A 20 29.01 -9.04 8.37
C PHE A 20 28.30 -9.66 9.60
N ARG A 21 29.01 -9.91 10.71
CA ARG A 21 28.40 -10.50 11.92
C ARG A 21 27.78 -9.46 12.86
N LEU A 22 28.15 -8.19 12.74
CA LEU A 22 27.62 -7.12 13.59
C LEU A 22 26.28 -6.63 13.04
N ARG A 23 25.30 -6.39 13.92
CA ARG A 23 23.98 -5.82 13.55
C ARG A 23 24.13 -4.50 12.76
N GLN A 24 25.20 -3.75 13.03
CA GLN A 24 25.52 -2.47 12.42
C GLN A 24 25.80 -2.59 10.91
N ASP A 25 26.51 -3.63 10.46
CA ASP A 25 26.83 -3.82 9.04
C ASP A 25 25.61 -4.31 8.24
N ARG A 26 24.75 -5.13 8.87
CA ARG A 26 23.50 -5.57 8.24
C ARG A 26 22.54 -4.40 8.05
N LEU A 27 22.44 -3.50 9.03
CA LEU A 27 21.61 -2.29 8.93
C LEU A 27 22.20 -1.26 7.97
N GLY A 28 23.53 -1.12 7.95
CA GLY A 28 24.24 -0.16 7.09
C GLY A 28 24.01 -0.39 5.59
N LEU A 29 23.79 -1.64 5.18
CA LEU A 29 23.46 -1.99 3.79
C LEU A 29 21.95 -2.15 3.55
N ALA A 30 21.22 -2.75 4.49
CA ALA A 30 19.81 -3.08 4.27
C ALA A 30 18.89 -1.85 4.22
N LEU A 31 19.09 -0.85 5.08
CA LEU A 31 18.27 0.37 5.09
C LEU A 31 18.33 1.16 3.77
N PRO A 32 19.53 1.53 3.26
CA PRO A 32 19.60 2.28 2.02
C PRO A 32 19.13 1.47 0.81
N LEU A 33 19.36 0.15 0.79
CA LEU A 33 18.81 -0.73 -0.26
C LEU A 33 17.28 -0.78 -0.22
N ALA A 34 16.68 -0.94 0.96
CA ALA A 34 15.23 -0.93 1.11
C ALA A 34 14.62 0.43 0.70
N PHE A 35 15.28 1.53 1.05
CA PHE A 35 14.88 2.88 0.63
C PHE A 35 15.00 3.07 -0.88
N ALA A 36 16.13 2.67 -1.48
CA ALA A 36 16.37 2.78 -2.92
C ALA A 36 15.35 1.96 -3.72
N LEU A 37 15.05 0.72 -3.29
CA LEU A 37 14.03 -0.12 -3.92
C LEU A 37 12.64 0.50 -3.81
N SER A 38 12.27 1.00 -2.62
CA SER A 38 10.97 1.64 -2.42
C SER A 38 10.82 2.89 -3.28
N GLY A 39 11.85 3.75 -3.31
CA GLY A 39 11.90 4.95 -4.14
C GLY A 39 11.84 4.64 -5.64
N PHE A 40 12.48 3.56 -6.08
CA PHE A 40 12.39 3.09 -7.47
C PHE A 40 10.95 2.76 -7.87
N PHE A 41 10.25 1.93 -7.09
CA PHE A 41 8.85 1.58 -7.40
C PHE A 41 7.91 2.78 -7.33
N LEU A 42 8.08 3.66 -6.33
CA LEU A 42 7.31 4.90 -6.22
C LEU A 42 7.57 5.83 -7.42
N GLY A 43 8.82 5.95 -7.85
CA GLY A 43 9.20 6.76 -9.01
C GLY A 43 8.62 6.23 -10.32
N VAL A 44 8.69 4.91 -10.54
CA VAL A 44 8.07 4.26 -11.73
C VAL A 44 6.55 4.45 -11.71
N ALA A 45 5.89 4.25 -10.57
CA ALA A 45 4.46 4.46 -10.43
C ALA A 45 4.06 5.93 -10.69
N GLY A 46 4.82 6.89 -10.14
CA GLY A 46 4.60 8.32 -10.36
C GLY A 46 4.81 8.74 -11.81
N ALA A 47 5.85 8.22 -12.48
CA ALA A 47 6.10 8.48 -13.89
C ALA A 47 4.96 7.91 -14.75
N LEU A 48 4.57 6.65 -14.53
CA LEU A 48 3.43 6.06 -15.23
C LEU A 48 2.15 6.88 -15.02
N TRP A 49 1.85 7.29 -13.79
CA TRP A 49 0.69 8.13 -13.49
C TRP A 49 0.74 9.48 -14.23
N ALA A 50 1.86 10.19 -14.18
CA ALA A 50 2.02 11.48 -14.85
C ALA A 50 1.88 11.36 -16.37
N PHE A 51 2.52 10.36 -16.99
CA PHE A 51 2.52 10.20 -18.45
C PHE A 51 1.23 9.57 -18.99
N THR A 52 0.68 8.54 -18.33
CA THR A 52 -0.46 7.78 -18.86
C THR A 52 -1.82 8.30 -18.39
N TYR A 53 -1.90 8.84 -17.18
CA TYR A 53 -3.18 9.25 -16.59
C TYR A 53 -3.42 10.76 -16.75
N LEU A 54 -2.46 11.61 -16.37
CA LEU A 54 -2.62 13.06 -16.56
C LEU A 54 -2.32 13.51 -17.98
N GLY A 55 -1.36 12.87 -18.67
CA GLY A 55 -0.89 13.28 -20.00
C GLY A 55 -0.08 14.59 -20.01
N THR A 56 -0.07 15.33 -18.91
CA THR A 56 0.66 16.57 -18.68
C THR A 56 0.95 16.71 -17.18
N VAL A 57 2.10 17.28 -16.84
CA VAL A 57 2.49 17.51 -15.44
C VAL A 57 2.01 18.88 -15.01
N GLU A 58 0.90 18.91 -14.26
CA GLU A 58 0.35 20.13 -13.67
C GLU A 58 0.48 20.09 -12.13
N PRO A 59 0.76 21.21 -11.44
CA PRO A 59 0.93 21.23 -9.98
C PRO A 59 -0.27 20.67 -9.20
N HIS A 60 -1.48 20.87 -9.70
CA HIS A 60 -2.72 20.32 -9.10
C HIS A 60 -2.84 18.79 -9.23
N GLY A 61 -2.00 18.14 -10.03
CA GLY A 61 -1.93 16.68 -10.06
C GLY A 61 -1.44 16.04 -8.76
N PHE A 62 -0.81 16.83 -7.88
CA PHE A 62 -0.15 16.38 -6.66
C PHE A 62 -0.74 17.03 -5.39
N ASP A 63 -2.06 17.13 -5.33
CA ASP A 63 -2.77 17.70 -4.19
C ASP A 63 -2.79 16.79 -2.95
N LEU A 64 -3.15 17.37 -1.80
CA LEU A 64 -3.31 16.66 -0.52
C LEU A 64 -4.31 15.52 -0.61
N ASP A 65 -5.36 15.65 -1.40
CA ASP A 65 -6.37 14.61 -1.60
C ASP A 65 -5.74 13.33 -2.14
N ARG A 66 -4.77 13.45 -3.06
CA ARG A 66 -4.06 12.30 -3.59
C ARG A 66 -3.17 11.65 -2.53
N SER A 67 -2.52 12.46 -1.70
CA SER A 67 -1.69 11.96 -0.60
C SER A 67 -2.53 11.20 0.44
N PHE A 68 -3.71 11.73 0.80
CA PHE A 68 -4.65 11.05 1.68
C PHE A 68 -5.21 9.78 1.06
N GLN A 69 -5.50 9.78 -0.24
CA GLN A 69 -5.96 8.58 -0.94
C GLN A 69 -4.93 7.44 -0.82
N VAL A 70 -3.64 7.72 -1.04
CA VAL A 70 -2.57 6.72 -0.88
C VAL A 70 -2.43 6.28 0.58
N LEU A 71 -2.53 7.21 1.53
CA LEU A 71 -2.52 6.89 2.96
C LEU A 71 -3.68 5.95 3.34
N PHE A 72 -4.90 6.22 2.87
CA PHE A 72 -6.07 5.39 3.14
C PHE A 72 -5.95 4.00 2.52
N ILE A 73 -5.37 3.86 1.33
CA ILE A 73 -5.06 2.56 0.73
C ILE A 73 -4.22 1.71 1.70
N VAL A 74 -3.17 2.29 2.28
CA VAL A 74 -2.26 1.59 3.20
C VAL A 74 -2.94 1.27 4.54
N ILE A 75 -3.69 2.24 5.11
CA ILE A 75 -4.38 2.05 6.38
C ILE A 75 -5.46 0.97 6.28
N ILE A 76 -6.31 1.05 5.25
CA ILE A 76 -7.39 0.08 5.03
C ILE A 76 -6.84 -1.28 4.64
N GLY A 77 -5.79 -1.31 3.80
CA GLY A 77 -5.14 -2.54 3.40
C GLY A 77 -4.48 -3.29 4.57
N GLY A 78 -3.92 -2.55 5.52
CA GLY A 78 -3.23 -3.05 6.70
C GLY A 78 -1.75 -2.70 6.69
N LEU A 79 -1.30 -1.99 7.72
CA LEU A 79 0.10 -1.57 7.91
C LEU A 79 0.99 -2.80 8.08
N GLY A 80 1.83 -3.10 7.07
CA GLY A 80 2.78 -4.22 7.11
C GLY A 80 2.36 -5.46 6.31
N SER A 81 1.26 -5.42 5.55
CA SER A 81 0.87 -6.51 4.64
C SER A 81 0.89 -6.09 3.18
N ILE A 82 1.73 -6.75 2.37
CA ILE A 82 1.83 -6.51 0.93
C ILE A 82 0.49 -6.81 0.25
N LEU A 83 -0.08 -8.00 0.50
CA LEU A 83 -1.39 -8.41 -0.04
C LEU A 83 -2.52 -7.49 0.44
N GLY A 84 -2.45 -7.06 1.70
CA GLY A 84 -3.39 -6.11 2.27
C GLY A 84 -3.42 -4.80 1.47
N ASN A 85 -2.25 -4.26 1.14
CA ASN A 85 -2.15 -3.02 0.36
C ASN A 85 -2.75 -3.15 -1.06
N PHE A 86 -2.58 -4.30 -1.72
CA PHE A 86 -3.25 -4.59 -3.00
C PHE A 86 -4.77 -4.62 -2.85
N LEU A 87 -5.29 -5.26 -1.81
CA LEU A 87 -6.73 -5.29 -1.52
C LEU A 87 -7.27 -3.90 -1.16
N GLY A 88 -6.51 -3.10 -0.40
CA GLY A 88 -6.84 -1.71 -0.09
C GLY A 88 -6.92 -0.86 -1.36
N ALA A 89 -5.94 -1.00 -2.27
CA ALA A 89 -5.94 -0.30 -3.55
C ALA A 89 -7.14 -0.71 -4.41
N ALA A 90 -7.41 -2.01 -4.51
CA ALA A 90 -8.58 -2.53 -5.23
C ALA A 90 -9.88 -2.00 -4.63
N PHE A 91 -10.01 -1.99 -3.30
CA PHE A 91 -11.21 -1.47 -2.63
C PHE A 91 -11.41 0.02 -2.91
N ILE A 92 -10.38 0.84 -2.74
CA ILE A 92 -10.45 2.29 -2.93
C ILE A 92 -10.82 2.65 -4.38
N VAL A 93 -10.35 1.88 -5.37
CA VAL A 93 -10.62 2.13 -6.79
C VAL A 93 -11.97 1.55 -7.23
N LEU A 94 -12.29 0.31 -6.82
CA LEU A 94 -13.49 -0.39 -7.29
C LEU A 94 -14.75 0.03 -6.53
N PHE A 95 -14.63 0.46 -5.28
CA PHE A 95 -15.81 0.77 -4.47
C PHE A 95 -16.62 1.96 -5.02
N PRO A 96 -16.01 3.12 -5.36
CA PRO A 96 -16.74 4.21 -6.01
C PRO A 96 -17.37 3.78 -7.33
N LEU A 97 -16.64 2.98 -8.11
CA LEU A 97 -17.13 2.46 -9.40
C LEU A 97 -18.34 1.54 -9.21
N LEU A 98 -18.33 0.69 -8.18
CA LEU A 98 -19.46 -0.16 -7.81
C LEU A 98 -20.66 0.70 -7.44
N LEU A 99 -20.49 1.73 -6.61
CA LEU A 99 -21.56 2.66 -6.25
C LEU A 99 -22.12 3.39 -7.47
N SER A 100 -21.28 3.86 -8.39
CA SER A 100 -21.72 4.50 -9.63
C SER A 100 -22.56 3.55 -10.49
N ASN A 101 -22.13 2.30 -10.64
CA ASN A 101 -22.87 1.30 -11.42
C ASN A 101 -24.21 0.94 -10.76
N LEU A 102 -24.23 0.78 -9.43
CA LEU A 102 -25.46 0.52 -8.68
C LEU A 102 -26.44 1.70 -8.76
N ALA A 103 -25.94 2.93 -8.67
CA ALA A 103 -26.77 4.12 -8.83
C ALA A 103 -27.33 4.25 -10.25
N GLY A 104 -26.59 3.82 -11.27
CA GLY A 104 -27.06 3.76 -12.64
C GLY A 104 -28.19 2.75 -12.90
N LEU A 105 -28.42 1.80 -11.98
CA LEU A 105 -29.56 0.88 -12.04
C LEU A 105 -30.86 1.50 -11.47
N LEU A 106 -30.76 2.64 -10.78
CA LEU A 106 -31.92 3.33 -10.24
C LEU A 106 -32.65 4.10 -11.34
N PRO A 107 -33.98 4.27 -11.24
CA PRO A 107 -34.74 5.08 -12.19
C PRO A 107 -34.18 6.51 -12.31
N ALA A 108 -34.03 6.98 -13.55
CA ALA A 108 -33.53 8.32 -13.85
C ALA A 108 -34.41 9.39 -13.17
N GLY A 109 -33.77 10.34 -12.47
CA GLY A 109 -34.44 11.49 -11.81
C GLY A 109 -34.50 11.44 -10.28
N LEU A 110 -34.10 10.33 -9.63
CA LEU A 110 -34.04 10.25 -8.17
C LEU A 110 -32.77 10.85 -7.56
N ILE A 111 -31.65 10.80 -8.28
CA ILE A 111 -30.34 11.24 -7.80
C ILE A 111 -29.65 11.98 -8.95
N ASP A 112 -29.32 13.25 -8.73
CA ASP A 112 -28.51 14.03 -9.68
C ASP A 112 -27.02 13.65 -9.57
N ALA A 113 -26.25 13.87 -10.62
CA ALA A 113 -24.82 13.52 -10.67
C ALA A 113 -24.02 14.13 -9.51
N GLY A 114 -24.30 15.40 -9.17
CA GLY A 114 -23.66 16.06 -8.04
C GLY A 114 -24.06 15.50 -6.67
N GLN A 115 -25.30 15.03 -6.51
CA GLN A 115 -25.74 14.37 -5.28
C GLN A 115 -25.10 12.99 -5.13
N LEU A 116 -24.95 12.25 -6.25
CA LEU A 116 -24.30 10.96 -6.26
C LEU A 116 -22.83 11.07 -5.85
N GLU A 117 -22.09 12.06 -6.36
CA GLU A 117 -20.69 12.27 -6.00
C GLU A 117 -20.52 12.56 -4.50
N ASN A 118 -21.35 13.44 -3.95
CA ASN A 118 -21.33 13.76 -2.52
C ASN A 118 -21.72 12.57 -1.65
N LEU A 119 -22.72 11.79 -2.08
CA LEU A 119 -23.13 10.57 -1.40
C LEU A 119 -22.01 9.53 -1.43
N GLN A 120 -21.32 9.37 -2.55
CA GLN A 120 -20.16 8.49 -2.67
C GLN A 120 -19.07 8.89 -1.68
N LYS A 121 -18.72 10.17 -1.59
CA LYS A 121 -17.74 10.68 -0.62
C LYS A 121 -18.17 10.40 0.83
N MET A 122 -19.44 10.63 1.17
CA MET A 122 -19.98 10.35 2.51
C MET A 122 -19.96 8.86 2.85
N VAL A 123 -20.50 8.01 1.97
CA VAL A 123 -20.55 6.56 2.17
C VAL A 123 -19.14 5.97 2.25
N PHE A 124 -18.25 6.46 1.41
CA PHE A 124 -16.85 6.06 1.43
C PHE A 124 -16.17 6.44 2.75
N GLY A 125 -16.29 7.69 3.20
CA GLY A 125 -15.75 8.12 4.49
C GLY A 125 -16.32 7.32 5.66
N ALA A 126 -17.64 7.09 5.68
CA ALA A 126 -18.29 6.27 6.70
C ALA A 126 -17.78 4.82 6.68
N LEU A 127 -17.57 4.24 5.50
CA LEU A 127 -17.00 2.89 5.38
C LEU A 127 -15.57 2.82 5.86
N ILE A 128 -14.73 3.83 5.58
CA ILE A 128 -13.37 3.90 6.10
C ILE A 128 -13.39 3.88 7.63
N VAL A 129 -14.22 4.73 8.24
CA VAL A 129 -14.36 4.79 9.71
C VAL A 129 -14.87 3.46 10.26
N ALA A 130 -15.89 2.87 9.64
CA ALA A 130 -16.43 1.58 10.05
C ALA A 130 -15.39 0.45 9.95
N PHE A 131 -14.57 0.45 8.90
CA PHE A 131 -13.47 -0.50 8.72
C PHE A 131 -12.41 -0.33 9.80
N LEU A 132 -12.01 0.91 10.09
CA LEU A 132 -11.01 1.23 11.09
C LEU A 132 -11.44 0.77 12.49
N ILE A 133 -12.74 0.88 12.81
CA ILE A 133 -13.30 0.43 14.08
C ILE A 133 -13.38 -1.10 14.15
N LYS A 134 -13.85 -1.75 13.08
CA LYS A 134 -14.18 -3.17 13.12
C LYS A 134 -12.95 -4.07 12.94
N GLU A 135 -11.99 -3.65 12.12
CA GLU A 135 -10.85 -4.44 11.66
C GLU A 135 -9.57 -3.58 11.71
N PRO A 136 -8.95 -3.36 12.89
CA PRO A 136 -7.80 -2.47 13.05
C PRO A 136 -6.52 -2.98 12.34
N GLU A 137 -6.47 -4.26 11.96
CA GLU A 137 -5.39 -4.86 11.17
C GLU A 137 -5.63 -4.75 9.65
N GLY A 138 -6.75 -4.16 9.23
CA GLY A 138 -7.11 -3.93 7.83
C GLY A 138 -7.61 -5.18 7.09
N LEU A 139 -7.83 -5.02 5.77
CA LEU A 139 -8.31 -6.06 4.86
C LEU A 139 -7.39 -7.30 4.82
N ALA A 140 -6.12 -7.14 5.16
CA ALA A 140 -5.17 -8.25 5.27
C ALA A 140 -5.67 -9.37 6.22
N ARG A 141 -6.24 -9.00 7.37
CA ARG A 141 -6.69 -9.95 8.38
C ARG A 141 -7.98 -10.67 7.96
N LEU A 142 -8.90 -9.97 7.30
CA LEU A 142 -10.08 -10.58 6.67
C LEU A 142 -9.68 -11.66 5.68
N TRP A 143 -8.71 -11.38 4.82
CA TRP A 143 -8.22 -12.34 3.84
C TRP A 143 -7.57 -13.56 4.49
N GLN A 144 -6.77 -13.36 5.55
CA GLN A 144 -6.17 -14.47 6.31
C GLN A 144 -7.23 -15.34 6.98
N ARG A 145 -8.20 -14.75 7.68
CA ARG A 145 -9.32 -15.47 8.32
C ARG A 145 -10.17 -16.24 7.30
N LEU A 146 -10.44 -15.65 6.15
CA LEU A 146 -11.14 -16.33 5.05
C LEU A 146 -10.34 -17.50 4.51
N ARG A 147 -9.02 -17.31 4.30
CA ARG A 147 -8.13 -18.38 3.83
C ARG A 147 -7.98 -19.50 4.84
N GLU A 148 -7.91 -19.18 6.13
CA GLU A 148 -7.86 -20.15 7.23
C GLU A 148 -9.15 -20.95 7.32
N ARG A 149 -10.32 -20.28 7.23
CA ARG A 149 -11.62 -20.96 7.14
C ARG A 149 -11.75 -21.83 5.90
N ALA A 150 -11.30 -21.34 4.75
CA ALA A 150 -11.34 -22.08 3.49
C ALA A 150 -10.36 -23.27 3.47
N ARG A 151 -9.26 -23.21 4.25
CA ARG A 151 -8.32 -24.34 4.41
C ARG A 151 -8.80 -25.37 5.44
N ALA A 152 -9.53 -24.93 6.47
CA ALA A 152 -10.20 -25.79 7.44
C ALA A 152 -11.43 -26.51 6.85
N TRP A 153 -11.83 -26.14 5.63
CA TRP A 153 -12.87 -26.76 4.83
C TRP A 153 -12.20 -27.58 3.72
N PRO A 154 -12.24 -28.93 3.66
CA PRO A 154 -13.36 -29.80 4.04
C PRO A 154 -13.03 -30.93 5.05
N LEU A 155 -11.89 -30.94 5.74
CA LEU A 155 -11.57 -32.00 6.70
C LEU A 155 -11.70 -31.50 8.14
N ARG A 156 -12.93 -31.62 8.67
CA ARG A 156 -13.17 -31.66 10.11
C ARG A 156 -12.80 -33.06 10.61
N TYR A 157 -11.54 -33.26 10.99
CA TYR A 157 -11.09 -34.20 12.02
C TYR A 157 -9.87 -33.60 12.72
#